data_AF-A0A183EMA0-F1
#
_entry.id   AF-A0A183EMA0-F1
#
_cell.length_a   1.000
_cell.length_b   1.000
_cell.length_c   1.000
_cell.angle_alpha   90.00
_cell.angle_beta   90.00
_cell.angle_gamma   90.00
#
_symmetry.space_group_name_H-M   'P 1'
#
loop_
_entity.id
_entity.type
_entity.pdbx_description
1 polymer ?
#
loop_
_entity_poly.entity_id
_entity_poly.type
_entity_poly.pdbx_seq_one_letter_code
_entity_poly.pdbx_strand_id
1 'polypeptide(L)'
;MVAAMSSVVECLELQPAEISGLKAAGKKKVLLLGREKHTRSPSEESLRAKLRKEARRRGLKQKLESLPSDDDIEIFSMYLQVAAAVVKDDCNKLIDYLGYKEAVAKSSKVLQDFLPRKIFIDLLQISDETKSDGLVPVDSIINYIILRKRKMMNLISLHYYDSLGKGYLTGEVVAFSIFACSCCY
;
A
#
# COMPACT_ATOMS: atom_id res chain seq x y z
N MET A 1 -26.43 -7.06 5.62
CA MET A 1 -25.63 -6.15 6.46
C MET A 1 -24.16 -6.43 6.22
N VAL A 2 -23.46 -5.41 5.71
CA VAL A 2 -22.09 -5.43 5.20
C VAL A 2 -21.17 -5.02 6.35
N ALA A 3 -20.51 -5.98 6.98
CA ALA A 3 -19.62 -5.71 8.12
C ALA A 3 -18.18 -6.24 7.96
N ALA A 4 -17.83 -6.87 6.83
CA ALA A 4 -16.52 -7.52 6.68
C ALA A 4 -15.45 -6.68 5.95
N MET A 5 -15.81 -5.57 5.30
CA MET A 5 -14.84 -4.77 4.50
C MET A 5 -14.31 -3.52 5.21
N SER A 6 -14.96 -3.09 6.29
CA SER A 6 -14.50 -1.97 7.12
C SER A 6 -13.21 -2.28 7.89
N SER A 7 -12.86 -3.56 8.07
CA SER A 7 -11.73 -3.97 8.91
C SER A 7 -10.37 -3.90 8.21
N VAL A 8 -10.30 -3.75 6.88
CA VAL A 8 -9.02 -3.77 6.14
C VAL A 8 -8.45 -2.36 5.95
N VAL A 9 -9.30 -1.33 6.01
CA VAL A 9 -8.85 0.08 5.95
C VAL A 9 -8.14 0.48 7.25
N GLU A 10 -8.51 -0.12 8.37
CA GLU A 10 -7.86 0.06 9.68
C GLU A 10 -6.50 -0.66 9.78
N CYS A 11 -6.20 -1.62 8.89
CA CYS A 11 -4.89 -2.27 8.76
C CYS A 11 -3.91 -1.52 7.84
N LEU A 12 -4.24 -0.29 7.40
CA LEU A 12 -3.41 0.50 6.46
C LEU A 12 -2.74 1.73 7.08
N GLU A 13 -2.98 2.02 8.37
CA GLU A 13 -1.96 2.74 9.14
C GLU A 13 -0.90 1.70 9.50
N LEU A 14 0.34 1.90 9.02
CA LEU A 14 1.48 1.06 9.40
C LEU A 14 1.46 0.94 10.93
N GLN A 15 1.26 -0.27 11.45
CA GLN A 15 1.26 -0.44 12.90
C GLN A 15 2.70 -0.24 13.41
N PRO A 16 2.92 0.32 14.61
CA PRO A 16 4.26 0.42 15.21
C PRO A 16 4.99 -0.92 15.26
N ALA A 17 4.24 -2.03 15.29
CA ALA A 17 4.74 -3.40 15.28
C ALA A 17 5.42 -3.83 13.95
N GLU A 18 5.04 -3.25 12.81
CA GLU A 18 5.66 -3.54 11.51
C GLU A 18 7.02 -2.82 11.35
N ILE A 19 7.26 -1.79 12.17
CA ILE A 19 8.54 -1.10 12.32
C ILE A 19 9.46 -1.89 13.27
N SER A 20 8.91 -2.58 14.28
CA SER A 20 9.66 -3.44 15.21
C SER A 20 9.83 -4.91 14.78
N GLY A 21 9.38 -5.28 13.58
CA GLY A 21 9.31 -6.66 13.06
C GLY A 21 10.65 -7.32 12.68
N LEU A 22 11.74 -6.94 13.35
CA LEU A 22 13.06 -7.55 13.25
C LEU A 22 13.28 -8.71 14.24
N LYS A 23 12.26 -9.19 14.96
CA LYS A 23 12.42 -10.38 15.82
C LYS A 23 11.11 -11.09 16.17
N ALA A 24 11.10 -12.37 15.83
CA ALA A 24 10.36 -13.47 16.44
C ALA A 24 8.90 -13.73 16.02
N ALA A 25 8.70 -15.00 15.66
CA ALA A 25 7.47 -15.68 15.27
C ALA A 25 6.55 -16.00 16.47
N GLY A 26 5.24 -16.15 16.22
CA GLY A 26 4.35 -16.75 17.22
C GLY A 26 2.83 -16.64 16.97
N LYS A 27 2.28 -17.60 16.21
CA LYS A 27 0.93 -18.22 16.23
C LYS A 27 -0.23 -17.50 16.94
N LYS A 28 -1.40 -17.47 16.27
CA LYS A 28 -2.70 -17.92 16.87
C LYS A 28 -3.77 -18.24 15.82
N LYS A 29 -4.63 -19.18 16.21
CA LYS A 29 -5.63 -19.96 15.46
C LYS A 29 -7.02 -19.34 15.69
N VAL A 30 -7.89 -19.30 14.68
CA VAL A 30 -9.31 -18.90 14.84
C VAL A 30 -10.24 -19.98 14.26
N LEU A 31 -11.33 -20.22 14.98
CA LEU A 31 -12.26 -21.34 14.94
C LEU A 31 -13.21 -21.30 13.72
N LEU A 32 -13.53 -22.48 13.19
CA LEU A 32 -14.53 -22.71 12.15
C LEU A 32 -15.91 -22.93 12.80
N LEU A 33 -16.88 -22.07 12.48
CA LEU A 33 -18.29 -22.30 12.78
C LEU A 33 -18.98 -22.96 11.57
N GLY A 34 -19.69 -24.05 11.84
CA GLY A 34 -20.30 -24.93 10.85
C GLY A 34 -21.38 -24.25 10.00
N ARG A 35 -21.58 -24.79 8.80
CA ARG A 35 -22.74 -24.45 7.97
C ARG A 35 -23.25 -25.68 7.24
N GLU A 36 -24.57 -25.86 7.33
CA GLU A 36 -25.37 -26.94 6.77
C GLU A 36 -25.12 -27.16 5.28
N LYS A 37 -25.06 -28.44 4.90
CA LYS A 37 -24.85 -28.90 3.54
C LYS A 37 -26.17 -28.83 2.77
N HIS A 38 -26.41 -27.71 2.10
CA HIS A 38 -27.18 -27.71 0.86
C HIS A 38 -26.23 -28.18 -0.25
N THR A 39 -26.49 -29.38 -0.80
CA THR A 39 -25.80 -29.90 -1.98
C THR A 39 -26.15 -29.01 -3.17
N ARG A 40 -25.28 -28.04 -3.45
CA ARG A 40 -25.38 -27.18 -4.63
C ARG A 40 -25.01 -27.98 -5.88
N SER A 41 -25.66 -27.68 -6.99
CA SER A 41 -25.31 -28.27 -8.27
C SER A 41 -23.94 -27.75 -8.76
N PRO A 42 -23.16 -28.54 -9.50
CA PRO A 42 -21.84 -28.15 -10.00
C PRO A 42 -21.86 -26.87 -10.85
N SER A 43 -22.99 -26.60 -11.53
CA SER A 43 -23.20 -25.40 -12.35
C SER A 43 -23.38 -24.13 -11.51
N GLU A 44 -24.11 -24.20 -10.39
CA GLU A 44 -24.26 -23.08 -9.45
C GLU A 44 -22.97 -22.76 -8.70
N GLU A 45 -22.21 -23.80 -8.33
CA GLU A 45 -20.90 -23.61 -7.72
C GLU A 45 -19.91 -22.95 -8.69
N SER A 46 -19.96 -23.33 -9.97
CA SER A 46 -19.19 -22.73 -11.06
C SER A 46 -19.57 -21.25 -11.29
N LEU A 47 -20.87 -20.93 -11.38
CA LEU A 47 -21.32 -19.54 -11.56
C LEU A 47 -20.93 -18.67 -10.36
N ARG A 48 -21.14 -19.16 -9.13
CA ARG A 48 -20.77 -18.43 -7.91
C ARG A 48 -19.25 -18.22 -7.81
N ALA A 49 -18.46 -19.20 -8.22
CA ALA A 49 -17.00 -19.05 -8.29
C ALA A 49 -16.59 -17.99 -9.33
N LYS A 50 -17.22 -17.98 -10.52
CA LYS A 50 -17.00 -16.98 -11.57
C LYS A 50 -17.38 -15.57 -11.10
N LEU A 51 -18.55 -15.39 -10.49
CA LEU A 51 -18.99 -14.10 -9.97
C LEU A 51 -18.06 -13.56 -8.88
N ARG A 52 -17.55 -14.42 -7.99
CA ARG A 52 -16.56 -14.03 -6.99
C ARG A 52 -15.24 -13.60 -7.61
N LYS A 53 -14.73 -14.35 -8.59
CA LYS A 53 -13.52 -13.97 -9.33
C LYS A 53 -13.70 -12.61 -10.01
N GLU A 54 -14.85 -12.40 -10.65
CA GLU A 54 -15.17 -11.14 -11.33
C GLU A 54 -15.28 -9.96 -10.36
N ALA A 55 -15.98 -10.13 -9.25
CA ALA A 55 -16.10 -9.10 -8.22
C ALA A 55 -14.71 -8.71 -7.65
N ARG A 56 -13.84 -9.70 -7.41
CA ARG A 56 -12.45 -9.45 -6.98
C ARG A 56 -11.66 -8.69 -8.04
N ARG A 57 -11.75 -9.12 -9.32
CA ARG A 57 -11.07 -8.44 -10.43
C ARG A 57 -11.45 -6.96 -10.50
N ARG A 58 -12.74 -6.65 -10.36
CA ARG A 58 -13.24 -5.26 -10.33
C ARG A 58 -12.70 -4.48 -9.14
N GLY A 59 -12.72 -5.07 -7.94
CA GLY A 59 -12.17 -4.44 -6.73
C GLY A 59 -10.66 -4.16 -6.82
N LEU A 60 -9.89 -5.09 -7.38
CA LEU A 60 -8.46 -4.90 -7.61
C LEU A 60 -8.18 -3.83 -8.67
N LYS A 61 -8.95 -3.81 -9.76
CA LYS A 61 -8.85 -2.78 -10.80
C LYS A 61 -9.14 -1.40 -10.22
N GLN A 62 -10.21 -1.25 -9.45
CA GLN A 62 -10.55 0.02 -8.79
C GLN A 62 -9.43 0.46 -7.83
N LYS A 63 -8.82 -0.47 -7.10
CA LYS A 63 -7.72 -0.17 -6.18
C LYS A 63 -6.42 0.19 -6.89
N LEU A 64 -6.21 -0.33 -8.11
CA LEU A 64 -5.10 0.06 -8.97
C LEU A 64 -5.29 1.48 -9.50
N GLU A 65 -6.52 1.82 -9.92
CA GLU A 65 -6.89 3.16 -10.39
C GLU A 65 -6.83 4.21 -9.29
N SER A 66 -6.92 3.82 -8.00
CA SER A 66 -6.75 4.73 -6.86
C SER A 66 -5.30 4.99 -6.48
N LEU A 67 -4.31 4.39 -7.16
CA LEU A 67 -2.90 4.67 -6.89
C LEU A 67 -2.45 5.91 -7.65
N PRO A 68 -1.57 6.74 -7.07
CA PRO A 68 -1.01 7.89 -7.78
C PRO A 68 -0.15 7.42 -8.97
N SER A 69 -0.27 8.12 -10.09
CA SER A 69 0.59 7.92 -11.26
C SER A 69 2.03 8.35 -10.95
N ASP A 70 2.99 7.99 -11.82
CA ASP A 70 4.36 8.47 -11.64
C ASP A 70 4.44 9.99 -11.88
N ASP A 71 3.68 10.51 -12.84
CA ASP A 71 3.52 11.95 -13.09
C ASP A 71 2.98 12.70 -11.87
N ASP A 72 1.98 12.14 -11.15
CA ASP A 72 1.48 12.72 -9.90
C ASP A 72 2.58 12.87 -8.84
N ILE A 73 3.48 11.87 -8.76
CA ILE A 73 4.59 11.86 -7.79
C ILE A 73 5.66 12.87 -8.20
N GLU A 74 5.94 13.00 -9.50
CA GLU A 74 6.91 13.96 -10.03
C GLU A 74 6.43 15.41 -9.82
N ILE A 75 5.17 15.70 -10.16
CA ILE A 75 4.55 17.02 -9.92
C ILE A 75 4.59 17.36 -8.43
N PHE A 76 4.28 16.40 -7.56
CA PHE A 76 4.36 16.60 -6.13
C PHE A 76 5.79 16.85 -5.63
N SER A 77 6.78 16.14 -6.19
CA SER A 77 8.19 16.41 -5.93
C SER A 77 8.57 17.84 -6.27
N MET A 78 8.08 18.39 -7.39
CA MET A 78 8.30 19.80 -7.73
C MET A 78 7.69 20.73 -6.68
N TYR A 79 6.47 20.47 -6.20
CA TYR A 79 5.86 21.30 -5.15
C TYR A 79 6.64 21.26 -3.82
N LEU A 80 7.09 20.08 -3.41
CA LEU A 80 7.94 19.94 -2.23
C LEU A 80 9.26 20.70 -2.39
N GLN A 81 9.89 20.59 -3.55
CA GLN A 81 11.16 21.27 -3.81
C GLN A 81 11.05 22.80 -3.83
N VAL A 82 9.90 23.35 -4.25
CA VAL A 82 9.63 24.79 -4.24
C VAL A 82 9.40 25.30 -2.81
N ALA A 83 8.72 24.49 -1.98
CA ALA A 83 8.43 24.83 -0.59
C ALA A 83 9.60 24.55 0.37
N ALA A 84 10.61 23.81 -0.07
CA ALA A 84 11.73 23.40 0.76
C ALA A 84 12.77 24.51 0.96
N ALA A 85 13.30 24.57 2.17
CA ALA A 85 14.48 25.37 2.49
C ALA A 85 15.75 24.60 2.09
N VAL A 86 16.70 25.33 1.49
CA VAL A 86 18.02 24.78 1.16
C VAL A 86 18.91 24.96 2.37
N VAL A 87 19.41 23.84 2.93
CA VAL A 87 20.46 23.87 3.95
C VAL A 87 21.80 24.13 3.26
N LYS A 88 22.62 25.03 3.81
CA LYS A 88 23.83 25.55 3.15
C LYS A 88 24.99 24.55 3.02
N ASP A 89 24.97 23.42 3.72
CA ASP A 89 26.12 22.50 3.80
C ASP A 89 25.87 21.11 3.20
N ASP A 90 24.65 20.61 3.28
CA ASP A 90 24.23 19.38 2.62
C ASP A 90 23.18 19.76 1.60
N CYS A 91 23.36 19.42 0.31
CA CYS A 91 22.40 19.66 -0.78
C CYS A 91 20.99 19.04 -0.55
N ASN A 92 20.72 18.53 0.64
CA ASN A 92 19.45 18.02 1.10
C ASN A 92 18.47 19.17 1.32
N LYS A 93 17.47 19.22 0.45
CA LYS A 93 16.31 20.10 0.60
C LYS A 93 15.48 19.59 1.78
N LEU A 94 15.30 20.45 2.78
CA LEU A 94 14.48 20.16 3.95
C LEU A 94 13.18 20.93 3.88
N ILE A 95 12.09 20.33 4.35
CA ILE A 95 10.77 20.95 4.37
C ILE A 95 10.19 20.91 5.77
N ASP A 96 9.54 22.00 6.16
CA ASP A 96 8.79 22.10 7.41
C ASP A 96 7.36 21.59 7.21
N TYR A 97 6.60 21.53 8.31
CA TYR A 97 5.23 21.02 8.25
C TYR A 97 4.30 21.93 7.43
N LEU A 98 4.51 23.24 7.47
CA LEU A 98 3.68 24.20 6.74
C LEU A 98 3.90 24.08 5.23
N GLY A 99 5.16 24.05 4.78
CA GLY A 99 5.51 23.82 3.38
C GLY A 99 5.00 22.47 2.87
N TYR A 100 5.11 21.42 3.69
CA TYR A 100 4.53 20.11 3.35
C TYR A 100 3.02 20.19 3.17
N LYS A 101 2.30 20.83 4.10
CA LYS A 101 0.84 20.95 4.04
C LYS A 101 0.39 21.72 2.80
N GLU A 102 1.10 22.78 2.43
CA GLU A 102 0.82 23.53 1.20
C GLU A 102 1.09 22.70 -0.07
N ALA A 103 2.17 21.93 -0.10
CA ALA A 103 2.47 21.04 -1.22
C ALA A 103 1.39 19.96 -1.40
N VAL A 104 0.90 19.38 -0.30
CA VAL A 104 -0.21 18.40 -0.33
C VAL A 104 -1.51 19.06 -0.82
N ALA A 105 -1.81 20.28 -0.39
CA ALA A 105 -3.01 20.99 -0.86
C ALA A 105 -2.99 21.26 -2.38
N LYS A 106 -1.80 21.42 -2.97
CA LYS A 106 -1.60 21.64 -4.42
C LYS A 106 -1.57 20.34 -5.23
N SER A 107 -1.40 19.18 -4.59
CA SER A 107 -1.29 17.91 -5.31
C SER A 107 -2.65 17.40 -5.81
N SER A 108 -2.63 16.40 -6.69
CA SER A 108 -3.85 15.75 -7.16
C SER A 108 -4.62 15.09 -6.01
N LYS A 109 -5.95 15.00 -6.16
CA LYS A 109 -6.84 14.40 -5.14
C LYS A 109 -6.48 12.93 -4.85
N VAL A 110 -6.04 12.20 -5.88
CA VAL A 110 -5.57 10.81 -5.73
C VAL A 110 -4.39 10.74 -4.77
N LEU A 111 -3.41 11.64 -4.92
CA LEU A 111 -2.26 11.70 -4.02
C LEU A 111 -2.66 12.14 -2.60
N GLN A 112 -3.57 13.11 -2.48
CA GLN A 112 -4.08 13.55 -1.17
C GLN A 112 -4.76 12.42 -0.41
N ASP A 113 -5.65 11.67 -1.08
CA ASP A 113 -6.34 10.51 -0.50
C ASP A 113 -5.38 9.34 -0.25
N PHE A 114 -4.32 9.24 -1.06
CA PHE A 114 -3.28 8.24 -0.88
C PHE A 114 -2.45 8.52 0.38
N LEU A 115 -2.11 9.78 0.68
CA LEU A 115 -1.21 10.13 1.79
C LEU A 115 -1.88 9.98 3.17
N PRO A 116 -1.24 9.30 4.15
CA PRO A 116 -1.76 9.27 5.51
C PRO A 116 -1.57 10.63 6.17
N ARG A 117 -2.53 11.04 7.01
CA ARG A 117 -2.47 12.32 7.72
C ARG A 117 -1.26 12.49 8.65
N LYS A 118 -0.69 11.37 9.14
CA LYS A 118 0.40 11.35 10.12
C LYS A 118 1.79 11.20 9.49
N ILE A 119 1.89 11.02 8.17
CA ILE A 119 3.15 10.71 7.49
C ILE A 119 4.28 11.69 7.83
N PHE A 120 3.99 12.99 7.92
CA PHE A 120 5.02 13.97 8.23
C PHE A 120 5.59 13.77 9.63
N ILE A 121 4.73 13.49 10.62
CA ILE A 121 5.15 13.24 11.99
C ILE A 121 5.92 11.92 12.09
N ASP A 122 5.45 10.88 11.38
CA ASP A 122 6.13 9.58 11.36
C ASP A 122 7.53 9.71 10.74
N LEU A 123 7.66 10.47 9.64
CA LEU A 123 8.95 10.74 9.01
C LEU A 123 9.85 11.60 9.90
N LEU A 124 9.29 12.59 10.60
CA LEU A 124 10.02 13.46 11.52
C LEU A 124 10.64 12.64 12.66
N GLN A 125 9.88 11.72 13.26
CA GLN A 125 10.38 10.84 14.33
C GLN A 125 11.51 9.93 13.87
N ILE A 126 11.49 9.51 12.60
CA ILE A 126 12.56 8.69 12.01
C ILE A 126 13.79 9.55 11.68
N SER A 127 13.61 10.80 11.27
CA SER A 127 14.71 11.70 10.95
C SER A 127 15.34 12.39 12.16
N ASP A 128 14.70 12.39 13.32
CA ASP A 128 15.12 13.12 14.53
C ASP A 128 16.49 12.68 15.08
N GLU A 129 17.03 11.53 14.64
CA GLU A 129 18.43 11.16 14.89
C GLU A 129 19.44 12.18 14.31
N THR A 130 19.00 13.02 13.35
CA THR A 130 19.83 14.02 12.66
C THR A 130 19.75 15.44 13.21
N LYS A 131 19.05 15.68 14.33
CA LYS A 131 18.89 17.02 14.96
C LYS A 131 18.31 18.08 14.00
N SER A 132 17.39 17.70 13.12
CA SER A 132 16.75 18.60 12.17
C SER A 132 15.49 19.23 12.81
N ASP A 133 15.64 20.40 13.46
CA ASP A 133 14.62 21.21 14.15
C ASP A 133 13.20 21.22 13.49
N GLY A 134 12.42 20.14 13.64
CA GLY A 134 11.10 20.01 13.02
C GLY A 134 11.09 19.93 11.48
N LEU A 135 12.23 19.62 10.86
CA LEU A 135 12.40 19.58 9.42
C LEU A 135 12.55 18.14 8.91
N VAL A 136 12.00 17.86 7.73
CA VAL A 136 12.05 16.53 7.10
C VAL A 136 12.72 16.64 5.72
N PRO A 137 13.62 15.73 5.34
CA PRO A 137 14.17 15.69 3.98
C PRO A 137 13.08 15.41 2.93
N VAL A 138 13.07 16.20 1.85
CA VAL A 138 12.13 16.02 0.72
C VAL A 138 12.23 14.61 0.14
N ASP A 139 13.45 14.09 -0.02
CA ASP A 139 13.69 12.76 -0.56
C ASP A 139 13.07 11.65 0.29
N SER A 140 13.05 11.81 1.63
CA SER A 140 12.39 10.85 2.53
C SER A 140 10.89 10.76 2.27
N ILE A 141 10.24 11.89 1.99
CA ILE A 141 8.81 11.94 1.67
C ILE A 141 8.55 11.25 0.33
N ILE A 142 9.33 11.54 -0.70
CA ILE A 142 9.17 10.94 -2.03
C ILE A 142 9.44 9.43 -1.98
N ASN A 143 10.51 9.02 -1.31
CA ASN A 143 10.86 7.61 -1.14
C ASN A 143 9.76 6.84 -0.40
N TYR A 144 9.14 7.43 0.62
CA TYR A 144 8.00 6.82 1.29
C TYR A 144 6.84 6.57 0.32
N ILE A 145 6.49 7.56 -0.51
CA ILE A 145 5.37 7.45 -1.46
C ILE A 145 5.63 6.34 -2.47
N ILE A 146 6.84 6.31 -3.04
CA ILE A 146 7.27 5.29 -4.01
C ILE A 146 7.21 3.89 -3.35
N LEU A 147 7.76 3.76 -2.14
CA LEU A 147 7.79 2.49 -1.44
C LEU A 147 6.37 2.00 -1.11
N ARG A 148 5.49 2.90 -0.66
CA ARG A 148 4.11 2.56 -0.36
C ARG A 148 3.34 2.18 -1.62
N LYS A 149 3.50 2.92 -2.71
CA LYS A 149 2.91 2.59 -4.02
C LYS A 149 3.35 1.19 -4.46
N ARG A 150 4.66 0.91 -4.41
CA ARG A 150 5.22 -0.41 -4.73
C ARG A 150 4.65 -1.53 -3.86
N LYS A 151 4.55 -1.32 -2.54
CA LYS A 151 3.94 -2.29 -1.62
C LYS A 151 2.48 -2.58 -1.99
N MET A 152 1.71 -1.55 -2.30
CA MET A 152 0.30 -1.72 -2.72
C MET A 152 0.18 -2.42 -4.06
N MET A 153 1.02 -2.07 -5.04
CA MET A 153 1.07 -2.78 -6.33
C MET A 153 1.42 -4.26 -6.15
N ASN A 154 2.43 -4.58 -5.34
CA ASN A 154 2.81 -5.97 -5.05
C ASN A 154 1.66 -6.73 -4.39
N LEU A 155 0.96 -6.11 -3.44
CA LEU A 155 -0.21 -6.73 -2.80
C LEU A 155 -1.33 -7.01 -3.81
N ILE A 156 -1.62 -6.06 -4.71
CA ILE A 156 -2.61 -6.23 -5.78
C ILE A 156 -2.21 -7.38 -6.71
N SER A 157 -0.94 -7.43 -7.12
CA SER A 157 -0.40 -8.50 -7.96
C SER A 157 -0.49 -9.86 -7.26
N LEU A 158 -0.15 -9.96 -5.98
CA LEU A 158 -0.30 -11.21 -5.21
C LEU A 158 -1.76 -11.67 -5.16
N HIS A 159 -2.70 -10.76 -4.96
CA HIS A 159 -4.13 -11.09 -5.01
C HIS A 159 -4.62 -11.55 -6.38
N TYR A 160 -3.96 -11.12 -7.47
CA TYR A 160 -4.25 -11.62 -8.81
C TYR A 160 -3.90 -13.11 -8.94
N TYR A 161 -2.75 -13.52 -8.39
CA TYR A 161 -2.28 -14.90 -8.42
C TYR A 161 -2.96 -15.81 -7.39
N ASP A 162 -3.46 -15.26 -6.27
CA ASP A 162 -4.26 -16.00 -5.28
C ASP A 162 -5.69 -16.26 -5.79
N SER A 163 -5.81 -17.10 -6.82
CA SER A 163 -7.07 -17.46 -7.46
C SER A 163 -8.08 -18.13 -6.50
N LEU A 164 -7.57 -18.73 -5.42
CA LEU A 164 -8.34 -19.43 -4.39
C LEU A 164 -8.69 -18.53 -3.19
N GLY A 165 -8.08 -17.36 -3.06
CA GLY A 165 -8.34 -16.42 -1.96
C GLY A 165 -7.92 -16.95 -0.59
N LYS A 166 -6.88 -17.80 -0.55
CA LYS A 166 -6.42 -18.46 0.68
C LYS A 166 -5.43 -17.62 1.48
N GLY A 167 -4.94 -16.51 0.92
CA GLY A 167 -3.93 -15.66 1.54
C GLY A 167 -2.50 -16.19 1.40
N TYR A 168 -2.29 -17.22 0.59
CA TYR A 168 -0.97 -17.77 0.26
C TYR A 168 -0.97 -18.34 -1.15
N LEU A 169 0.18 -18.29 -1.83
CA LEU A 169 0.38 -18.91 -3.13
C LEU A 169 0.83 -20.36 -2.94
N THR A 170 0.31 -21.29 -3.76
CA THR A 170 0.81 -22.66 -3.83
C THR A 170 2.07 -22.73 -4.69
N GLY A 171 2.93 -23.72 -4.46
CA GLY A 171 4.21 -23.86 -5.19
C GLY A 171 4.05 -23.90 -6.70
N GLU A 172 2.95 -24.47 -7.20
CA GLU A 172 2.60 -24.48 -8.63
C GLU A 172 2.41 -23.06 -9.19
N VAL A 173 1.69 -22.18 -8.45
CA VAL A 173 1.43 -20.80 -8.88
C VAL A 173 2.69 -19.95 -8.83
N VAL A 174 3.57 -20.19 -7.85
CA VAL A 174 4.87 -19.50 -7.73
C VAL A 174 5.79 -19.88 -8.89
N ALA A 175 5.83 -21.15 -9.28
CA ALA A 175 6.60 -21.61 -10.44
C ALA A 175 6.13 -20.93 -11.75
N PHE A 176 4.82 -20.87 -12.00
CA PHE A 176 4.28 -20.15 -13.16
C PHE A 176 4.58 -18.64 -13.14
N SER A 177 4.62 -18.01 -11.98
CA SER A 177 4.91 -16.57 -11.83
C SER A 177 6.37 -16.24 -12.15
N ILE A 178 7.30 -17.12 -11.74
CA ILE A 178 8.73 -16.98 -12.02
C ILE A 178 8.99 -17.22 -13.51
N PHE A 179 8.41 -18.29 -14.09
CA PHE A 179 8.58 -18.60 -15.51
C PHE A 179 7.97 -17.54 -16.45
N ALA A 180 6.82 -16.96 -16.11
CA ALA A 180 6.24 -15.87 -16.90
C ALA A 180 7.11 -14.60 -16.91
N CYS A 181 7.90 -14.36 -15.85
CA CYS A 181 8.82 -13.24 -15.78
C CYS A 181 10.13 -13.50 -16.57
N SER A 182 10.55 -14.76 -16.68
CA SER A 182 11.74 -15.16 -17.46
C SER A 182 11.50 -15.25 -18.97
N CYS A 183 10.25 -15.25 -19.44
CA CYS A 183 9.92 -15.26 -20.88
C CYS A 183 9.72 -13.85 -21.49
N CYS A 184 9.99 -12.78 -20.73
CA CYS A 184 9.89 -11.39 -21.20
C CYS A 184 11.25 -10.66 -21.32
N TYR A 185 12.36 -11.41 -21.36
CA TYR A 185 13.69 -10.89 -21.70
C TYR A 185 14.18 -11.48 -23.02
#